data_AF-A0A2W4LVI1-F1
#
_entry.id   AF-A0A2W4LVI1-F1
#
_cell.length_a   1.000
_cell.length_b   1.000
_cell.length_c   1.000
_cell.angle_alpha   90.00
_cell.angle_beta   90.00
_cell.angle_gamma   90.00
#
_symmetry.space_group_name_H-M   'P 1'
#
loop_
_entity.id
_entity.type
_entity.pdbx_description
1 polymer ?
#
loop_
_entity_poly.entity_id
_entity_poly.type
_entity_poly.pdbx_seq_one_letter_code
_entity_poly.pdbx_strand_id
1 'polypeptide(L)'
;ALIGGDARIRADIGAGGIGHLWIVALVIAADAGAHGDGGRIIVWSDEVTRFDGHLSARGGTSSGDGGFAEISGKQSLILTGTADLNAPHGGRGTLLLDPEWIRIIDSDLAPPAADDGEYEFEEDEYVSAVVGNRAIERLLENGNVVLQASMDIIQDADAHIDVSGVEGATGRALTLEAGRDITLNGNITLREGALTLHAVQDITLAGTVTTGGGVTLEAGRTIDMQGGTILAGSSAVDLEADEEITLGLITTSGDVTLAAGGAITAGSGSEIRGDTLMITGASIGSDAARLNTSVEVLSATASTGGIYITEQDGLRLQNLRADAGDVRITSTAGDIEVGEIDAVNVALDAAAGAIRDDDNDATRISASGGIALSAHTGIGTVADFSADDDAAVGSALGVSTSGTLSAEVASATGQIHLDIAGAPLVGAGALRLGDGSASAGTIVLRSGGDLNLGGLSAGALAIGSANTTRVGLRSGGGLTLPAGGLAYHAPAQLLVRGATDVVGAGATRT
;
A
#
# COMPACT_ATOMS: atom_id res chain seq x y z
N ALA A 1 8.89 -37.75 34.17
CA ALA A 1 9.24 -36.81 33.09
C ALA A 1 8.21 -37.00 31.99
N LEU A 2 7.17 -36.16 31.95
CA LEU A 2 6.41 -35.99 30.72
C LEU A 2 7.28 -35.10 29.83
N ILE A 3 7.71 -35.64 28.70
CA ILE A 3 8.41 -34.90 27.65
C ILE A 3 7.29 -34.36 26.75
N GLY A 4 7.17 -33.02 26.62
CA GLY A 4 6.15 -32.40 25.77
C GLY A 4 4.69 -32.64 26.21
N GLY A 5 4.41 -32.69 27.52
CA GLY A 5 3.04 -32.86 28.04
C GLY A 5 2.27 -31.55 28.17
N ASP A 6 0.93 -31.62 28.20
CA ASP A 6 0.05 -30.48 28.45
C ASP A 6 -0.11 -30.22 29.95
N ALA A 7 -0.07 -28.96 30.37
CA ALA A 7 -0.45 -28.51 31.71
C ALA A 7 -1.69 -27.59 31.60
N ARG A 8 -2.71 -27.86 32.42
CA ARG A 8 -3.88 -26.98 32.56
C ARG A 8 -4.10 -26.68 34.04
N ILE A 9 -4.11 -25.39 34.38
CA ILE A 9 -4.42 -24.89 35.72
C ILE A 9 -5.68 -24.04 35.60
N ARG A 10 -6.71 -24.41 36.38
CA ARG A 10 -8.02 -23.76 36.37
C ARG A 10 -8.48 -23.52 37.80
N ALA A 11 -8.94 -22.30 38.08
CA ALA A 11 -9.82 -22.05 39.23
C ALA A 11 -11.27 -22.21 38.77
N ASP A 12 -11.91 -23.30 39.18
CA ASP A 12 -13.29 -23.65 38.80
C ASP A 12 -14.14 -23.63 40.06
N ILE A 13 -14.98 -22.60 40.23
CA ILE A 13 -15.88 -22.53 41.39
C ILE A 13 -17.32 -22.69 40.91
N GLY A 14 -18.05 -23.62 41.50
CA GLY A 14 -19.45 -23.89 41.18
C GLY A 14 -20.33 -22.64 41.31
N ALA A 15 -21.45 -22.63 40.58
CA ALA A 15 -22.38 -21.51 40.44
C ALA A 15 -22.57 -20.70 41.74
N GLY A 16 -21.92 -19.53 41.80
CA GLY A 16 -22.06 -18.53 42.87
C GLY A 16 -20.79 -18.13 43.63
N GLY A 17 -19.58 -18.59 43.26
CA GLY A 17 -18.31 -18.16 43.88
C GLY A 17 -17.45 -17.30 42.95
N ILE A 18 -16.78 -16.28 43.52
CA ILE A 18 -15.82 -15.38 42.86
C ILE A 18 -14.52 -16.11 42.45
N GLY A 19 -14.32 -16.26 41.14
CA GLY A 19 -13.28 -17.06 40.49
C GLY A 19 -11.89 -16.42 40.47
N HIS A 20 -11.21 -16.29 41.61
CA HIS A 20 -9.83 -15.79 41.66
C HIS A 20 -8.79 -16.92 41.58
N LEU A 21 -7.79 -16.77 40.70
CA LEU A 21 -6.61 -17.62 40.63
C LEU A 21 -5.36 -16.81 40.98
N TRP A 22 -4.70 -17.18 42.08
CA TRP A 22 -3.43 -16.58 42.51
C TRP A 22 -2.31 -17.61 42.35
N ILE A 23 -1.39 -17.39 41.40
CA ILE A 23 -0.20 -18.22 41.22
C ILE A 23 1.02 -17.40 41.64
N VAL A 24 1.48 -17.61 42.88
CA VAL A 24 2.67 -16.98 43.46
C VAL A 24 3.78 -18.04 43.59
N ALA A 25 4.97 -17.76 43.04
CA ALA A 25 6.18 -18.57 43.19
C ALA A 25 6.07 -20.05 42.76
N LEU A 26 5.52 -20.30 41.56
CA LEU A 26 5.43 -21.62 40.93
C LEU A 26 6.24 -21.68 39.64
N VAL A 27 6.92 -22.82 39.39
CA VAL A 27 7.46 -23.17 38.07
C VAL A 27 6.51 -24.15 37.39
N ILE A 28 5.96 -23.80 36.24
CA ILE A 28 5.13 -24.67 35.40
C ILE A 28 5.94 -25.02 34.15
N ALA A 29 6.33 -26.28 33.98
CA ALA A 29 7.19 -26.68 32.88
C ALA A 29 6.53 -27.74 32.00
N ALA A 30 6.57 -27.51 30.69
CA ALA A 30 6.16 -28.40 29.61
C ALA A 30 7.30 -28.54 28.57
N ASP A 31 8.55 -28.39 29.00
CA ASP A 31 9.73 -28.44 28.14
C ASP A 31 9.90 -29.79 27.41
N ALA A 32 10.40 -29.72 26.18
CA ALA A 32 10.97 -30.86 25.50
C ALA A 32 12.33 -31.28 26.09
N GLY A 33 12.75 -32.52 25.77
CA GLY A 33 14.07 -33.04 26.09
C GLY A 33 15.13 -32.60 25.07
N ALA A 34 15.95 -33.54 24.61
CA ALA A 34 16.91 -33.26 23.53
C ALA A 34 16.23 -33.02 22.17
N HIS A 35 15.10 -33.68 21.93
CA HIS A 35 14.34 -33.61 20.69
C HIS A 35 12.85 -33.48 21.03
N GLY A 36 12.13 -32.74 20.18
CA GLY A 36 10.67 -32.57 20.26
C GLY A 36 10.28 -31.13 20.53
N ASP A 37 9.01 -30.84 20.32
CA ASP A 37 8.47 -29.50 20.50
C ASP A 37 8.10 -29.26 21.97
N GLY A 38 8.11 -28.00 22.40
CA GLY A 38 7.57 -27.61 23.69
C GLY A 38 6.08 -27.94 23.79
N GLY A 39 5.62 -28.28 25.00
CA GLY A 39 4.22 -28.62 25.25
C GLY A 39 3.29 -27.40 25.35
N ARG A 40 2.07 -27.63 25.84
CA ARG A 40 1.04 -26.59 26.01
C ARG A 40 0.79 -26.28 27.49
N ILE A 41 0.80 -25.01 27.88
CA ILE A 41 0.46 -24.57 29.25
C ILE A 41 -0.72 -23.61 29.19
N ILE A 42 -1.81 -23.90 29.92
CA ILE A 42 -2.98 -23.01 30.02
C ILE A 42 -3.24 -22.68 31.49
N VAL A 43 -3.25 -21.38 31.81
CA VAL A 43 -3.56 -20.82 33.12
C VAL A 43 -4.75 -19.88 32.97
N TRP A 44 -5.86 -20.17 33.65
CA TRP A 44 -7.04 -19.32 33.52
C TRP A 44 -8.01 -19.30 34.69
N SER A 45 -8.83 -18.24 34.73
CA SER A 45 -9.93 -18.04 35.69
C SER A 45 -11.12 -17.28 35.07
N ASP A 46 -12.31 -17.45 35.64
CA ASP A 46 -13.53 -16.74 35.20
C ASP A 46 -13.57 -15.25 35.59
N GLU A 47 -12.78 -14.82 36.58
CA GLU A 47 -12.72 -13.40 37.00
C GLU A 47 -11.28 -12.89 36.91
N VAL A 48 -10.46 -13.08 37.95
CA VAL A 48 -9.10 -12.53 38.04
C VAL A 48 -8.05 -13.64 38.01
N THR A 49 -7.13 -13.57 37.05
CA THR A 49 -5.89 -14.35 37.08
C THR A 49 -4.74 -13.43 37.47
N ARG A 50 -4.10 -13.73 38.61
CA ARG A 50 -2.80 -13.17 38.96
C ARG A 50 -1.72 -14.23 38.78
N PHE A 51 -0.78 -13.95 37.89
CA PHE A 51 0.37 -14.80 37.62
C PHE A 51 1.67 -14.08 37.95
N ASP A 52 2.29 -14.47 39.07
CA ASP A 52 3.62 -14.02 39.51
C ASP A 52 4.68 -15.14 39.35
N GLY A 53 4.33 -16.23 38.67
CA GLY A 53 5.16 -17.43 38.52
C GLY A 53 6.12 -17.40 37.32
N HIS A 54 6.78 -18.53 37.07
CA HIS A 54 7.52 -18.79 35.84
C HIS A 54 6.89 -19.97 35.10
N LEU A 55 6.66 -19.84 33.80
CA LEU A 55 6.28 -20.95 32.94
C LEU A 55 7.34 -21.21 31.87
N SER A 56 7.51 -22.46 31.47
CA SER A 56 8.41 -22.83 30.37
C SER A 56 7.79 -23.93 29.50
N ALA A 57 7.84 -23.75 28.19
CA ALA A 57 7.46 -24.76 27.22
C ALA A 57 8.47 -24.72 26.08
N ARG A 58 9.73 -25.02 26.39
CA ARG A 58 10.83 -24.88 25.44
C ARG A 58 10.89 -26.03 24.44
N GLY A 59 11.29 -25.72 23.21
CA GLY A 59 11.65 -26.70 22.20
C GLY A 59 12.93 -27.46 22.56
N GLY A 60 13.12 -28.62 21.94
CA GLY A 60 14.23 -29.51 22.28
C GLY A 60 15.59 -28.89 22.02
N THR A 61 16.58 -29.23 22.85
CA THR A 61 17.92 -28.62 22.76
C THR A 61 18.66 -28.90 21.46
N SER A 62 18.23 -29.90 20.68
CA SER A 62 18.84 -30.29 19.40
C SER A 62 17.88 -30.16 18.21
N SER A 63 16.57 -30.12 18.45
CA SER A 63 15.53 -30.02 17.42
C SER A 63 14.15 -29.82 18.05
N GLY A 64 13.26 -29.14 17.35
CA GLY A 64 11.86 -28.94 17.73
C GLY A 64 11.56 -27.48 18.03
N ASP A 65 10.28 -27.13 17.92
CA ASP A 65 9.78 -25.78 18.07
C ASP A 65 9.37 -25.48 19.52
N GLY A 66 9.23 -24.20 19.83
CA GLY A 66 8.75 -23.75 21.13
C GLY A 66 7.26 -24.06 21.27
N GLY A 67 6.84 -24.30 22.51
CA GLY A 67 5.48 -24.65 22.84
C GLY A 67 4.53 -23.44 22.89
N PHE A 68 3.34 -23.69 23.40
CA PHE A 68 2.31 -22.66 23.56
C PHE A 68 2.00 -22.43 25.03
N ALA A 69 1.86 -21.18 25.43
CA ALA A 69 1.35 -20.82 26.74
C ALA A 69 0.20 -19.82 26.63
N GLU A 70 -0.81 -19.95 27.49
CA GLU A 70 -1.91 -18.99 27.62
C GLU A 70 -2.09 -18.63 29.09
N ILE A 71 -2.20 -17.35 29.37
CA ILE A 71 -2.55 -16.81 30.68
C ILE A 71 -3.74 -15.87 30.48
N SER A 72 -4.92 -16.31 30.90
CA SER A 72 -6.18 -15.58 30.68
C SER A 72 -6.90 -15.33 32.00
N GLY A 73 -7.41 -14.13 32.19
CA GLY A 73 -8.43 -13.85 33.20
C GLY A 73 -9.60 -13.21 32.49
N LYS A 74 -10.75 -13.88 32.48
CA LYS A 74 -11.89 -13.45 31.68
C LYS A 74 -12.38 -12.04 32.01
N GLN A 75 -12.18 -11.57 33.25
CA GLN A 75 -12.46 -10.19 33.64
C GLN A 75 -11.20 -9.39 33.96
N SER A 76 -10.14 -9.98 34.51
CA SER A 76 -8.89 -9.25 34.77
C SER A 76 -7.65 -10.14 34.78
N LEU A 77 -6.54 -9.61 34.28
CA LEU A 77 -5.23 -10.25 34.27
C LEU A 77 -4.18 -9.35 34.94
N ILE A 78 -3.50 -9.88 35.95
CA ILE A 78 -2.31 -9.28 36.58
C ILE A 78 -1.12 -10.19 36.26
N LEU A 79 -0.20 -9.71 35.41
CA LEU A 79 0.96 -10.47 34.95
C LEU A 79 2.27 -9.84 35.44
N THR A 80 2.87 -10.40 36.49
CA THR A 80 4.24 -10.03 36.93
C THR A 80 5.26 -11.15 36.72
N GLY A 81 4.77 -12.35 36.37
CA GLY A 81 5.57 -13.54 36.08
C GLY A 81 6.28 -13.52 34.72
N THR A 82 6.94 -14.62 34.39
CA THR A 82 7.74 -14.78 33.16
C THR A 82 7.39 -16.06 32.40
N ALA A 83 7.71 -16.08 31.10
CA ALA A 83 7.56 -17.25 30.23
C ALA A 83 8.86 -17.52 29.46
N ASP A 84 9.27 -18.78 29.34
CA ASP A 84 10.35 -19.22 28.43
C ASP A 84 9.82 -20.22 27.40
N LEU A 85 9.66 -19.74 26.16
CA LEU A 85 9.16 -20.50 25.01
C LEU A 85 10.24 -20.62 23.93
N ASN A 86 11.51 -20.51 24.32
CA ASN A 86 12.63 -20.60 23.41
C ASN A 86 12.77 -21.98 22.78
N ALA A 87 13.32 -22.01 21.57
CA ALA A 87 13.53 -23.23 20.80
C ALA A 87 14.82 -23.12 19.96
N PRO A 88 15.99 -23.46 20.51
CA PRO A 88 17.29 -23.11 19.93
C PRO A 88 17.48 -23.48 18.44
N HIS A 89 16.77 -24.50 17.95
CA HIS A 89 16.86 -25.02 16.58
C HIS A 89 15.51 -25.05 15.84
N GLY A 90 14.51 -24.31 16.30
CA GLY A 90 13.17 -24.27 15.72
C GLY A 90 12.52 -22.88 15.79
N GLY A 91 11.27 -22.82 15.34
CA GLY A 91 10.39 -21.67 15.54
C GLY A 91 10.17 -21.43 17.03
N ARG A 92 10.11 -20.17 17.44
CA ARG A 92 9.80 -19.83 18.83
C ARG A 92 8.33 -20.06 19.15
N GLY A 93 8.08 -20.42 20.40
CA GLY A 93 6.73 -20.63 20.89
C GLY A 93 5.98 -19.32 21.09
N THR A 94 4.70 -19.42 21.42
CA THR A 94 3.79 -18.29 21.53
C THR A 94 3.16 -18.21 22.91
N LEU A 95 3.21 -17.01 23.50
CA LEU A 95 2.46 -16.67 24.71
C LEU A 95 1.22 -15.86 24.32
N LEU A 96 0.04 -16.33 24.72
CA LEU A 96 -1.24 -15.64 24.58
C LEU A 96 -1.66 -15.04 25.92
N LEU A 97 -1.95 -13.74 25.94
CA LEU A 97 -2.64 -13.05 27.03
C LEU A 97 -4.03 -12.67 26.54
N ASP A 98 -5.09 -13.17 27.19
CA ASP A 98 -6.48 -13.02 26.71
C ASP A 98 -7.47 -12.51 27.79
N PRO A 99 -7.36 -11.24 28.24
CA PRO A 99 -8.35 -10.57 29.09
C PRO A 99 -9.50 -9.91 28.29
N GLU A 100 -10.42 -9.23 28.98
CA GLU A 100 -11.52 -8.51 28.31
C GLU A 100 -11.05 -7.23 27.61
N TRP A 101 -10.13 -6.50 28.24
CA TRP A 101 -9.52 -5.24 27.78
C TRP A 101 -8.03 -5.25 28.08
N ILE A 102 -7.22 -4.58 27.25
CA ILE A 102 -5.79 -4.37 27.53
C ILE A 102 -5.47 -2.89 27.41
N ARG A 103 -4.93 -2.30 28.47
CA ARG A 103 -4.23 -1.01 28.41
C ARG A 103 -2.74 -1.23 28.59
N ILE A 104 -1.94 -0.74 27.65
CA ILE A 104 -0.48 -0.78 27.71
C ILE A 104 0.01 0.56 28.24
N ILE A 105 0.72 0.53 29.36
CA ILE A 105 1.22 1.74 30.05
C ILE A 105 2.75 1.75 30.12
N ASP A 106 3.36 2.92 30.35
CA ASP A 106 4.79 3.02 30.62
C ASP A 106 5.09 2.51 32.04
N SER A 107 5.44 1.23 32.17
CA SER A 107 5.78 0.64 33.47
C SER A 107 6.66 -0.60 33.36
N ASP A 108 7.36 -0.89 34.45
CA ASP A 108 8.13 -2.13 34.63
C ASP A 108 7.26 -3.35 35.01
N LEU A 109 6.03 -3.12 35.47
CA LEU A 109 5.10 -4.10 36.07
C LEU A 109 3.68 -3.90 35.55
N ALA A 110 2.92 -4.99 35.42
CA ALA A 110 1.45 -4.93 35.39
C ALA A 110 0.88 -4.88 36.83
N PRO A 111 -0.14 -4.07 37.13
CA PRO A 111 -0.18 -2.59 37.33
C PRO A 111 0.70 -2.09 38.51
N PRO A 112 0.82 -0.76 38.77
CA PRO A 112 1.40 -0.25 40.01
C PRO A 112 0.62 -0.78 41.21
N ALA A 113 1.32 -1.30 42.22
CA ALA A 113 0.71 -1.53 43.52
C ALA A 113 0.25 -0.19 44.09
N ALA A 114 -0.97 -0.12 44.63
CA ALA A 114 -1.30 0.97 45.54
C ALA A 114 -0.30 0.94 46.72
N ASP A 115 -0.08 2.11 47.32
CA ASP A 115 0.94 2.34 48.36
C ASP A 115 0.72 1.48 49.64
N ASP A 116 -0.38 0.72 49.71
CA ASP A 116 -0.77 -0.21 50.78
C ASP A 116 -0.74 -1.70 50.40
N GLY A 117 -0.38 -2.05 49.15
CA GLY A 117 -0.32 -3.44 48.68
C GLY A 117 -1.69 -4.08 48.39
N GLU A 118 -2.77 -3.29 48.41
CA GLU A 118 -4.10 -3.69 47.96
C GLU A 118 -4.33 -3.16 46.54
N TYR A 119 -4.82 -3.99 45.62
CA TYR A 119 -5.18 -3.52 44.28
C TYR A 119 -6.58 -2.91 44.37
N GLU A 120 -6.67 -1.59 44.60
CA GLU A 120 -7.91 -0.85 44.31
C GLU A 120 -7.99 -0.71 42.78
N PHE A 121 -8.87 -1.50 42.16
CA PHE A 121 -9.42 -1.12 40.87
C PHE A 121 -10.25 0.14 41.14
N GLU A 122 -9.82 1.31 40.65
CA GLU A 122 -10.73 2.45 40.63
C GLU A 122 -11.96 2.03 39.80
N GLU A 123 -13.15 2.05 40.41
CA GLU A 123 -14.41 1.63 39.78
C GLU A 123 -14.76 2.43 38.50
N ASP A 124 -13.98 3.46 38.15
CA ASP A 124 -14.28 4.43 37.11
C ASP A 124 -13.49 4.26 35.79
N GLU A 125 -12.56 3.30 35.64
CA GLU A 125 -11.88 3.07 34.36
C GLU A 125 -11.96 1.59 33.92
N TYR A 126 -12.61 1.35 32.77
CA TYR A 126 -12.92 0.06 32.14
C TYR A 126 -11.67 -0.73 31.69
N VAL A 127 -10.70 -0.99 32.57
CA VAL A 127 -9.44 -1.65 32.23
C VAL A 127 -9.33 -3.00 32.93
N SER A 128 -9.67 -4.05 32.20
CA SER A 128 -9.57 -5.46 32.61
C SER A 128 -8.11 -5.87 32.88
N ALA A 129 -7.16 -5.46 32.05
CA ALA A 129 -5.73 -5.69 32.27
C ALA A 129 -4.89 -4.46 31.96
N VAL A 130 -4.03 -4.06 32.90
CA VAL A 130 -2.99 -3.04 32.70
C VAL A 130 -1.67 -3.78 32.52
N VAL A 131 -1.07 -3.70 31.33
CA VAL A 131 0.19 -4.38 30.99
C VAL A 131 1.29 -3.34 30.78
N GLY A 132 2.42 -3.48 31.47
CA GLY A 132 3.56 -2.61 31.24
C GLY A 132 4.25 -2.92 29.90
N ASN A 133 4.60 -1.88 29.14
CA ASN A 133 5.42 -2.00 27.92
C ASN A 133 6.70 -2.83 28.13
N ARG A 134 7.43 -2.62 29.24
CA ARG A 134 8.65 -3.38 29.57
C ARG A 134 8.38 -4.84 29.91
N ALA A 135 7.17 -5.18 30.36
CA ALA A 135 6.78 -6.57 30.54
C ALA A 135 6.67 -7.25 29.17
N ILE A 136 6.03 -6.61 28.18
CA ILE A 136 5.93 -7.11 26.81
C ILE A 136 7.32 -7.32 26.20
N GLU A 137 8.25 -6.36 26.37
CA GLU A 137 9.64 -6.47 25.90
C GLU A 137 10.36 -7.71 26.44
N ARG A 138 10.20 -8.03 27.74
CA ARG A 138 10.78 -9.22 28.38
C ARG A 138 10.11 -10.52 27.91
N LEU A 139 8.81 -10.49 27.62
CA LEU A 139 8.12 -11.64 27.05
C LEU A 139 8.60 -11.91 25.62
N LEU A 140 8.80 -10.86 24.83
CA LEU A 140 9.37 -10.96 23.49
C LEU A 140 10.81 -11.48 23.48
N GLU A 141 11.60 -11.27 24.55
CA GLU A 141 12.91 -11.93 24.69
C GLU A 141 12.82 -13.47 24.59
N ASN A 142 11.67 -14.04 24.98
CA ASN A 142 11.52 -15.46 25.25
C ASN A 142 10.48 -16.19 24.38
N GLY A 143 9.82 -15.50 23.46
CA GLY A 143 8.81 -16.08 22.57
C GLY A 143 8.10 -15.01 21.75
N ASN A 144 7.20 -15.45 20.87
CA ASN A 144 6.22 -14.55 20.27
C ASN A 144 5.15 -14.20 21.29
N VAL A 145 4.56 -13.01 21.18
CA VAL A 145 3.52 -12.53 22.10
C VAL A 145 2.27 -12.22 21.31
N VAL A 146 1.15 -12.78 21.76
CA VAL A 146 -0.20 -12.43 21.30
C VAL A 146 -0.94 -11.79 22.47
N LEU A 147 -1.37 -10.54 22.27
CA LEU A 147 -2.26 -9.82 23.16
C LEU A 147 -3.65 -9.88 22.53
N GLN A 148 -4.55 -10.66 23.11
CA GLN A 148 -5.92 -10.79 22.65
C GLN A 148 -6.85 -10.13 23.67
N ALA A 149 -7.77 -9.30 23.22
CA ALA A 149 -8.77 -8.66 24.06
C ALA A 149 -10.16 -8.88 23.47
N SER A 150 -11.14 -9.23 24.28
CA SER A 150 -12.54 -9.33 23.81
C SER A 150 -13.15 -7.97 23.44
N MET A 151 -12.57 -6.88 23.92
CA MET A 151 -12.95 -5.48 23.64
C MET A 151 -11.77 -4.75 22.99
N ASP A 152 -11.24 -3.70 23.62
CA ASP A 152 -10.24 -2.83 23.02
C ASP A 152 -8.82 -3.12 23.56
N ILE A 153 -7.81 -2.83 22.73
CA ILE A 153 -6.41 -2.74 23.13
C ILE A 153 -5.98 -1.28 22.95
N ILE A 154 -5.52 -0.63 24.02
CA ILE A 154 -5.11 0.78 24.01
C ILE A 154 -3.69 0.89 24.54
N GLN A 155 -2.78 1.45 23.76
CA GLN A 155 -1.43 1.81 24.19
C GLN A 155 -1.38 3.31 24.52
N ASP A 156 -0.93 3.66 25.72
CA ASP A 156 -0.68 5.04 26.10
C ASP A 156 0.49 5.63 25.32
N ALA A 157 0.50 6.96 25.14
CA ALA A 157 1.45 7.63 24.25
C ALA A 157 2.92 7.50 24.70
N ASP A 158 3.17 7.40 26.02
CA ASP A 158 4.49 7.21 26.62
C ASP A 158 4.88 5.73 26.79
N ALA A 159 3.95 4.80 26.56
CA ALA A 159 4.14 3.35 26.73
C ALA A 159 4.83 2.69 25.53
N HIS A 160 6.03 3.14 25.17
CA HIS A 160 6.76 2.61 24.01
C HIS A 160 7.19 1.15 24.21
N ILE A 161 6.97 0.28 23.22
CA ILE A 161 7.51 -1.09 23.21
C ILE A 161 8.80 -1.06 22.39
N ASP A 162 9.96 -1.20 23.01
CA ASP A 162 11.25 -1.12 22.33
C ASP A 162 12.16 -2.30 22.66
N VAL A 163 12.27 -3.25 21.73
CA VAL A 163 13.18 -4.39 21.87
C VAL A 163 14.54 -4.19 21.18
N SER A 164 14.87 -2.97 20.72
CA SER A 164 16.17 -2.65 20.08
C SER A 164 17.39 -2.88 20.98
N GLY A 165 17.19 -2.95 22.30
CA GLY A 165 18.20 -3.30 23.31
C GLY A 165 18.13 -4.74 23.83
N VAL A 166 17.13 -5.53 23.44
CA VAL A 166 16.87 -6.87 24.00
C VAL A 166 17.54 -7.93 23.12
N GLU A 167 18.52 -8.67 23.65
CA GLU A 167 19.38 -9.60 22.88
C GLU A 167 18.62 -10.84 22.37
N GLY A 168 17.61 -11.32 23.10
CA GLY A 168 16.80 -12.49 22.72
C GLY A 168 15.64 -12.19 21.75
N ALA A 169 15.36 -10.90 21.50
CA ALA A 169 14.13 -10.46 20.86
C ALA A 169 14.17 -10.44 19.31
N THR A 170 15.31 -10.77 18.69
CA THR A 170 15.43 -10.78 17.23
C THR A 170 14.46 -11.77 16.59
N GLY A 171 13.66 -11.30 15.64
CA GLY A 171 12.70 -12.10 14.89
C GLY A 171 11.50 -12.56 15.72
N ARG A 172 11.06 -11.76 16.71
CA ARG A 172 9.92 -12.10 17.59
C ARG A 172 8.70 -11.33 17.18
N ALA A 173 7.64 -12.05 16.87
CA ALA A 173 6.39 -11.44 16.44
C ALA A 173 5.61 -10.91 17.65
N LEU A 174 4.99 -9.75 17.46
CA LEU A 174 3.98 -9.18 18.34
C LEU A 174 2.66 -9.13 17.56
N THR A 175 1.63 -9.77 18.12
CA THR A 175 0.29 -9.79 17.55
C THR A 175 -0.70 -9.18 18.54
N LEU A 176 -1.54 -8.26 18.10
CA LEU A 176 -2.61 -7.65 18.88
C LEU A 176 -3.94 -7.98 18.21
N GLU A 177 -4.86 -8.59 18.94
CA GLU A 177 -6.17 -9.00 18.45
C GLU A 177 -7.25 -8.40 19.36
N ALA A 178 -8.09 -7.52 18.83
CA ALA A 178 -9.17 -6.86 19.57
C ALA A 178 -10.55 -7.24 19.02
N GLY A 179 -11.47 -7.61 19.91
CA GLY A 179 -12.88 -7.84 19.58
C GLY A 179 -13.63 -6.55 19.22
N ARG A 180 -13.00 -5.40 19.41
CA ARG A 180 -13.45 -4.10 18.95
C ARG A 180 -12.26 -3.32 18.35
N ASP A 181 -11.65 -2.41 19.10
CA ASP A 181 -10.73 -1.41 18.55
C ASP A 181 -9.28 -1.62 19.04
N ILE A 182 -8.29 -1.30 18.20
CA ILE A 182 -6.88 -1.19 18.58
C ILE A 182 -6.44 0.27 18.46
N THR A 183 -5.89 0.86 19.51
CA THR A 183 -5.32 2.21 19.50
C THR A 183 -3.85 2.17 19.92
N LEU A 184 -2.94 2.55 19.02
CA LEU A 184 -1.50 2.60 19.27
C LEU A 184 -1.00 4.05 19.29
N ASN A 185 -0.91 4.65 20.49
CA ASN A 185 -0.38 6.00 20.66
C ASN A 185 1.13 6.04 20.88
N GLY A 186 1.73 4.94 21.33
CA GLY A 186 3.15 4.82 21.60
C GLY A 186 3.92 4.20 20.43
N ASN A 187 5.24 4.38 20.41
CA ASN A 187 6.09 3.74 19.41
C ASN A 187 6.24 2.24 19.68
N ILE A 188 6.46 1.47 18.61
CA ILE A 188 6.76 0.04 18.65
C ILE A 188 8.03 -0.21 17.82
N THR A 189 9.05 -0.84 18.42
CA THR A 189 10.30 -1.22 17.75
C THR A 189 10.59 -2.70 17.95
N LEU A 190 10.56 -3.51 16.88
CA LEU A 190 10.58 -5.00 16.94
C LEU A 190 11.83 -5.68 16.35
N ARG A 191 12.89 -4.93 16.00
CA ARG A 191 14.02 -5.49 15.22
C ARG A 191 13.48 -6.23 13.99
N GLU A 192 13.86 -7.49 13.74
CA GLU A 192 13.38 -8.33 12.63
C GLU A 192 11.99 -8.98 12.88
N GLY A 193 11.32 -8.63 13.98
CA GLY A 193 10.03 -9.22 14.38
C GLY A 193 8.83 -8.58 13.69
N ALA A 194 7.92 -9.39 13.14
CA ALA A 194 6.70 -8.89 12.52
C ALA A 194 5.72 -8.26 13.53
N LEU A 195 4.94 -7.29 13.07
CA LEU A 195 3.80 -6.74 13.80
C LEU A 195 2.50 -7.12 13.08
N THR A 196 1.55 -7.71 13.80
CA THR A 196 0.21 -7.99 13.27
C THR A 196 -0.85 -7.37 14.18
N LEU A 197 -1.74 -6.57 13.62
CA LEU A 197 -2.88 -5.97 14.31
C LEU A 197 -4.16 -6.45 13.64
N HIS A 198 -5.07 -7.03 14.42
CA HIS A 198 -6.39 -7.44 13.95
C HIS A 198 -7.47 -6.86 14.87
N ALA A 199 -8.28 -5.94 14.35
CA ALA A 199 -9.40 -5.34 15.05
C ALA A 199 -10.71 -5.69 14.34
N VAL A 200 -11.71 -6.15 15.10
CA VAL A 200 -13.06 -6.37 14.53
C VAL A 200 -13.69 -5.06 14.06
N GLN A 201 -13.23 -3.93 14.60
CA GLN A 201 -13.74 -2.60 14.26
C GLN A 201 -12.63 -1.70 13.71
N ASP A 202 -12.03 -0.84 14.53
CA ASP A 202 -11.07 0.15 14.04
C ASP A 202 -9.64 -0.12 14.52
N ILE A 203 -8.66 0.25 13.69
CA ILE A 203 -7.27 0.42 14.08
C ILE A 203 -6.92 1.90 13.99
N THR A 204 -6.46 2.48 15.10
CA THR A 204 -5.85 3.81 15.15
C THR A 204 -4.35 3.69 15.43
N LEU A 205 -3.51 4.27 14.58
CA LEU A 205 -2.05 4.19 14.68
C LEU A 205 -1.44 5.59 14.73
N ALA A 206 -1.33 6.22 15.90
CA ALA A 206 -0.66 7.53 16.02
C ALA A 206 0.87 7.40 16.22
N GLY A 207 1.34 6.27 16.77
CA GLY A 207 2.75 6.01 17.04
C GLY A 207 3.57 5.66 15.79
N THR A 208 4.90 5.57 15.97
CA THR A 208 5.82 5.04 14.95
C THR A 208 6.06 3.54 15.18
N VAL A 209 5.88 2.73 14.14
CA VAL A 209 6.26 1.33 14.07
C VAL A 209 7.60 1.21 13.34
N THR A 210 8.60 0.61 13.96
CA THR A 210 9.91 0.31 13.37
C THR A 210 10.20 -1.19 13.47
N THR A 211 10.28 -1.85 12.32
CA THR A 211 10.57 -3.28 12.23
C THR A 211 11.33 -3.60 10.93
N GLY A 212 12.01 -4.74 10.91
CA GLY A 212 12.56 -5.39 9.73
C GLY A 212 11.79 -6.66 9.35
N GLY A 213 10.75 -7.01 10.09
CA GLY A 213 9.72 -7.99 9.71
C GLY A 213 8.50 -7.30 9.08
N GLY A 214 7.57 -8.10 8.55
CA GLY A 214 6.34 -7.57 7.93
C GLY A 214 5.43 -6.84 8.92
N VAL A 215 4.60 -5.94 8.39
CA VAL A 215 3.55 -5.26 9.15
C VAL A 215 2.22 -5.56 8.50
N THR A 216 1.28 -6.11 9.26
CA THR A 216 -0.08 -6.43 8.80
C THR A 216 -1.11 -5.78 9.71
N LEU A 217 -1.99 -4.97 9.14
CA LEU A 217 -3.12 -4.33 9.83
C LEU A 217 -4.43 -4.78 9.16
N GLU A 218 -5.32 -5.40 9.92
CA GLU A 218 -6.63 -5.86 9.46
C GLU A 218 -7.73 -5.27 10.35
N ALA A 219 -8.62 -4.47 9.77
CA ALA A 219 -9.73 -3.81 10.48
C ALA A 219 -11.09 -4.12 9.84
N GLY A 220 -12.06 -4.55 10.63
CA GLY A 220 -13.44 -4.78 10.14
C GLY A 220 -14.22 -3.51 9.83
N ARG A 221 -13.66 -2.32 10.11
CA ARG A 221 -14.18 -1.02 9.69
C ARG A 221 -13.05 -0.17 9.13
N THR A 222 -12.32 0.58 9.97
CA THR A 222 -11.36 1.59 9.48
C THR A 222 -9.94 1.41 10.00
N ILE A 223 -8.97 1.83 9.19
CA ILE A 223 -7.59 2.07 9.62
C ILE A 223 -7.34 3.58 9.53
N ASP A 224 -7.11 4.24 10.67
CA ASP A 224 -6.71 5.65 10.72
C ASP A 224 -5.29 5.78 11.28
N MET A 225 -4.35 6.13 10.42
CA MET A 225 -2.96 6.33 10.81
C MET A 225 -2.71 7.68 11.47
N GLN A 226 -3.61 8.67 11.50
CA GLN A 226 -3.42 9.93 12.26
C GLN A 226 -2.06 10.66 12.10
N GLY A 227 -1.34 10.46 10.98
CA GLY A 227 0.03 10.94 10.77
C GLY A 227 1.16 10.08 11.39
N GLY A 228 0.83 8.95 12.01
CA GLY A 228 1.73 7.88 12.41
C GLY A 228 2.52 7.30 11.24
N THR A 229 3.53 6.50 11.58
CA THR A 229 4.58 6.08 10.63
C THR A 229 4.85 4.58 10.73
N ILE A 230 5.00 3.92 9.59
CA ILE A 230 5.47 2.53 9.49
C ILE A 230 6.83 2.52 8.77
N LEU A 231 7.86 2.00 9.44
CA LEU A 231 9.20 1.77 8.91
C LEU A 231 9.48 0.26 8.94
N ALA A 232 9.29 -0.45 7.81
CA ALA A 232 9.34 -1.92 7.75
C ALA A 232 10.63 -2.50 7.13
N GLY A 233 11.67 -1.68 6.97
CA GLY A 233 12.95 -2.13 6.41
C GLY A 233 12.78 -2.66 4.98
N SER A 234 13.02 -3.96 4.77
CA SER A 234 12.85 -4.64 3.49
C SER A 234 11.64 -5.57 3.42
N SER A 235 10.75 -5.49 4.41
CA SER A 235 9.58 -6.37 4.53
C SER A 235 8.32 -5.72 4.00
N ALA A 236 7.34 -6.54 3.64
CA ALA A 236 6.06 -6.06 3.14
C ALA A 236 5.23 -5.34 4.21
N VAL A 237 4.37 -4.43 3.76
CA VAL A 237 3.37 -3.75 4.59
C VAL A 237 1.99 -3.97 3.97
N ASP A 238 1.10 -4.61 4.71
CA ASP A 238 -0.26 -4.94 4.26
C ASP A 238 -1.30 -4.29 5.18
N LEU A 239 -2.15 -3.43 4.62
CA LEU A 239 -3.28 -2.80 5.33
C LEU A 239 -4.59 -3.21 4.64
N GLU A 240 -5.51 -3.79 5.39
CA GLU A 240 -6.84 -4.19 4.94
C GLU A 240 -7.93 -3.63 5.85
N ALA A 241 -8.92 -2.97 5.27
CA ALA A 241 -10.08 -2.43 5.97
C ALA A 241 -11.38 -2.67 5.18
N ASP A 242 -12.47 -3.07 5.85
CA ASP A 242 -13.75 -3.23 5.15
C ASP A 242 -14.37 -1.87 4.72
N GLU A 243 -14.03 -0.79 5.40
CA GLU A 243 -14.50 0.57 5.09
C GLU A 243 -13.34 1.46 4.59
N GLU A 244 -12.70 2.26 5.45
CA GLU A 244 -11.76 3.31 5.01
C GLU A 244 -10.34 3.09 5.54
N ILE A 245 -9.35 3.47 4.73
CA ILE A 245 -7.96 3.63 5.17
C ILE A 245 -7.56 5.10 5.02
N THR A 246 -7.24 5.76 6.13
CA THR A 246 -6.57 7.07 6.15
C THR A 246 -5.08 6.88 6.41
N LEU A 247 -4.25 7.23 5.43
CA LEU A 247 -2.81 6.94 5.45
C LEU A 247 -1.98 7.95 6.25
N GLY A 248 -0.88 7.46 6.82
CA GLY A 248 0.24 8.23 7.33
C GLY A 248 1.47 8.02 6.45
N LEU A 249 2.66 7.99 7.05
CA LEU A 249 3.90 7.68 6.32
C LEU A 249 4.16 6.16 6.34
N ILE A 250 4.36 5.57 5.17
CA ILE A 250 4.82 4.18 5.03
C ILE A 250 6.16 4.20 4.30
N THR A 251 7.18 3.56 4.88
CA THR A 251 8.48 3.41 4.24
C THR A 251 9.00 1.99 4.39
N THR A 252 9.18 1.34 3.25
CA THR A 252 9.80 0.04 3.11
C THR A 252 10.57 -0.03 1.79
N SER A 253 11.46 -1.00 1.64
CA SER A 253 12.01 -1.44 0.34
C SER A 253 11.35 -2.71 -0.18
N GLY A 254 10.34 -3.22 0.53
CA GLY A 254 9.47 -4.31 0.07
C GLY A 254 8.18 -3.77 -0.55
N ASP A 255 7.23 -4.67 -0.75
CA ASP A 255 5.93 -4.34 -1.33
C ASP A 255 4.98 -3.70 -0.31
N VAL A 256 4.04 -2.89 -0.80
CA VAL A 256 2.96 -2.31 -0.01
C VAL A 256 1.62 -2.70 -0.65
N THR A 257 0.76 -3.36 0.13
CA THR A 257 -0.61 -3.71 -0.26
C THR A 257 -1.62 -2.92 0.57
N LEU A 258 -2.52 -2.22 -0.10
CA LEU A 258 -3.62 -1.48 0.53
C LEU A 258 -4.96 -1.96 -0.03
N ALA A 259 -5.85 -2.44 0.82
CA ALA A 259 -7.18 -2.89 0.43
C ALA A 259 -8.26 -2.26 1.32
N ALA A 260 -9.18 -1.51 0.71
CA ALA A 260 -10.32 -0.93 1.38
C ALA A 260 -11.63 -1.24 0.64
N GLY A 261 -12.71 -1.58 1.36
CA GLY A 261 -14.04 -1.65 0.73
C GLY A 261 -14.59 -0.27 0.35
N GLY A 262 -14.13 0.78 1.05
CA GLY A 262 -14.40 2.20 0.86
C GLY A 262 -13.17 2.98 0.37
N ALA A 263 -13.01 4.22 0.84
CA ALA A 263 -11.98 5.11 0.34
C ALA A 263 -10.60 4.79 0.92
N ILE A 264 -9.54 5.06 0.14
CA ILE A 264 -8.16 5.17 0.64
C ILE A 264 -7.74 6.62 0.47
N THR A 265 -7.51 7.30 1.60
CA THR A 265 -7.32 8.76 1.66
C THR A 265 -5.95 9.13 2.21
N ALA A 266 -5.43 10.27 1.75
CA ALA A 266 -4.18 10.84 2.24
C ALA A 266 -4.44 11.54 3.59
N GLY A 267 -3.85 11.04 4.68
CA GLY A 267 -3.77 11.76 5.94
C GLY A 267 -2.62 12.76 5.97
N SER A 268 -2.44 13.41 7.12
CA SER A 268 -1.40 14.44 7.31
C SER A 268 0.00 13.85 7.12
N GLY A 269 0.81 14.46 6.25
CA GLY A 269 2.19 14.01 6.00
C GLY A 269 2.30 12.66 5.29
N SER A 270 1.21 12.18 4.69
CA SER A 270 1.19 10.87 4.05
C SER A 270 2.07 10.80 2.80
N GLU A 271 2.85 9.72 2.74
CA GLU A 271 3.64 9.29 1.60
C GLU A 271 3.84 7.77 1.72
N ILE A 272 3.76 7.07 0.58
CA ILE A 272 4.05 5.63 0.51
C ILE A 272 5.36 5.45 -0.25
N ARG A 273 6.35 4.84 0.41
CA ARG A 273 7.60 4.41 -0.21
C ARG A 273 7.74 2.90 -0.14
N GLY A 274 8.02 2.27 -1.28
CA GLY A 274 8.04 0.82 -1.45
C GLY A 274 8.60 0.43 -2.81
N ASP A 275 8.72 -0.88 -3.05
CA ASP A 275 9.05 -1.42 -4.37
C ASP A 275 7.80 -1.41 -5.26
N THR A 276 6.89 -2.37 -5.04
CA THR A 276 5.57 -2.40 -5.69
C THR A 276 4.48 -1.89 -4.74
N LEU A 277 3.58 -1.07 -5.26
CA LEU A 277 2.36 -0.63 -4.59
C LEU A 277 1.13 -1.22 -5.28
N MET A 278 0.37 -2.02 -4.53
CA MET A 278 -0.91 -2.58 -4.97
C MET A 278 -2.06 -1.98 -4.15
N ILE A 279 -3.02 -1.35 -4.82
CA ILE A 279 -4.12 -0.64 -4.15
C ILE A 279 -5.47 -1.11 -4.69
N THR A 280 -6.40 -1.45 -3.80
CA THR A 280 -7.81 -1.67 -4.14
C THR A 280 -8.70 -0.84 -3.22
N GLY A 281 -9.60 -0.04 -3.79
CA GLY A 281 -10.50 0.83 -3.02
C GLY A 281 -11.81 1.12 -3.76
N ALA A 282 -12.80 1.68 -3.07
CA ALA A 282 -13.90 2.39 -3.72
C ALA A 282 -13.39 3.63 -4.46
N SER A 283 -12.49 4.38 -3.83
CA SER A 283 -11.79 5.55 -4.40
C SER A 283 -10.38 5.64 -3.82
N ILE A 284 -9.40 6.07 -4.62
CA ILE A 284 -7.99 6.14 -4.22
C ILE A 284 -7.52 7.59 -4.38
N GLY A 285 -7.38 8.28 -3.25
CA GLY A 285 -7.14 9.73 -3.21
C GLY A 285 -8.29 10.55 -3.82
N SER A 286 -8.05 11.85 -3.96
CA SER A 286 -8.95 12.79 -4.64
C SER A 286 -8.16 13.89 -5.34
N ASP A 287 -8.82 14.68 -6.19
CA ASP A 287 -8.13 15.81 -6.84
C ASP A 287 -7.63 16.86 -5.85
N ALA A 288 -8.33 17.04 -4.72
CA ALA A 288 -7.95 17.97 -3.65
C ALA A 288 -6.86 17.41 -2.71
N ALA A 289 -6.77 16.08 -2.59
CA ALA A 289 -5.83 15.37 -1.73
C ALA A 289 -5.42 14.05 -2.40
N ARG A 290 -4.38 14.11 -3.21
CA ARG A 290 -3.80 12.96 -3.92
C ARG A 290 -2.94 12.14 -2.96
N LEU A 291 -2.81 10.84 -3.21
CA LEU A 291 -1.83 10.03 -2.47
C LEU A 291 -0.43 10.37 -2.99
N ASN A 292 0.52 10.64 -2.09
CA ASN A 292 1.92 10.81 -2.47
C ASN A 292 2.64 9.46 -2.45
N THR A 293 3.43 9.18 -3.48
CA THR A 293 4.16 7.92 -3.61
C THR A 293 5.62 8.16 -4.03
N SER A 294 6.48 7.20 -3.69
CA SER A 294 7.84 6.97 -4.24
C SER A 294 8.02 5.47 -4.37
N VAL A 295 7.48 4.93 -5.47
CA VAL A 295 7.39 3.49 -5.75
C VAL A 295 7.81 3.19 -7.18
N GLU A 296 8.43 2.02 -7.39
CA GLU A 296 8.88 1.62 -8.73
C GLU A 296 7.69 1.20 -9.61
N VAL A 297 6.74 0.47 -9.02
CA VAL A 297 5.61 -0.13 -9.73
C VAL A 297 4.30 0.18 -9.03
N LEU A 298 3.28 0.55 -9.81
CA LEU A 298 1.93 0.80 -9.32
C LEU A 298 0.88 -0.06 -10.04
N SER A 299 0.08 -0.78 -9.26
CA SER A 299 -1.21 -1.34 -9.68
C SER A 299 -2.33 -0.78 -8.80
N ALA A 300 -3.41 -0.29 -9.38
CA ALA A 300 -4.50 0.31 -8.62
C ALA A 300 -5.88 0.05 -9.24
N THR A 301 -6.85 -0.35 -8.42
CA THR A 301 -8.26 -0.53 -8.83
C THR A 301 -9.19 0.30 -7.95
N ALA A 302 -9.98 1.19 -8.57
CA ALA A 302 -11.04 1.97 -7.94
C ALA A 302 -12.41 1.54 -8.50
N SER A 303 -13.31 1.06 -7.64
CA SER A 303 -14.60 0.47 -8.07
C SER A 303 -15.71 1.49 -8.33
N THR A 304 -15.69 2.64 -7.65
CA THR A 304 -16.77 3.66 -7.77
C THR A 304 -16.26 5.08 -7.99
N GLY A 305 -15.09 5.41 -7.45
CA GLY A 305 -14.40 6.67 -7.61
C GLY A 305 -13.22 6.58 -8.57
N GLY A 306 -12.32 7.56 -8.47
CA GLY A 306 -11.11 7.65 -9.29
C GLY A 306 -9.83 7.26 -8.54
N ILE A 307 -8.72 7.33 -9.26
CA ILE A 307 -7.35 7.12 -8.78
C ILE A 307 -6.60 8.44 -8.95
N TYR A 308 -6.08 8.99 -7.85
CA TYR A 308 -5.42 10.30 -7.82
C TYR A 308 -4.09 10.20 -7.06
N ILE A 309 -2.97 10.22 -7.79
CA ILE A 309 -1.63 9.96 -7.24
C ILE A 309 -0.64 11.03 -7.70
N THR A 310 0.25 11.43 -6.80
CA THR A 310 1.43 12.24 -7.07
C THR A 310 2.69 11.43 -6.71
N GLU A 311 3.43 11.03 -7.72
CA GLU A 311 4.70 10.33 -7.64
C GLU A 311 5.87 11.34 -7.57
N GLN A 312 6.76 11.15 -6.59
CA GLN A 312 7.91 12.03 -6.33
C GLN A 312 9.07 11.82 -7.30
N ASP A 313 9.23 10.60 -7.83
CA ASP A 313 10.25 10.28 -8.80
C ASP A 313 9.61 9.88 -10.14
N GLY A 314 9.83 8.66 -10.63
CA GLY A 314 9.22 8.09 -11.83
C GLY A 314 8.80 6.65 -11.55
N LEU A 315 7.75 6.21 -12.24
CA LEU A 315 7.10 4.93 -11.94
C LEU A 315 6.68 4.20 -13.21
N ARG A 316 6.49 2.90 -13.05
CA ARG A 316 5.80 2.06 -14.03
C ARG A 316 4.36 1.77 -13.57
N LEU A 317 3.40 2.22 -14.36
CA LEU A 317 1.98 1.93 -14.19
C LEU A 317 1.68 0.55 -14.77
N GLN A 318 1.55 -0.48 -13.94
CA GLN A 318 1.33 -1.83 -14.44
C GLN A 318 -0.12 -2.04 -14.90
N ASN A 319 -1.08 -1.87 -13.98
CA ASN A 319 -2.52 -1.97 -14.28
C ASN A 319 -3.29 -0.96 -13.43
N LEU A 320 -3.88 0.05 -14.06
CA LEU A 320 -4.74 1.02 -13.39
C LEU A 320 -6.17 0.92 -13.94
N ARG A 321 -7.14 0.71 -13.05
CA ARG A 321 -8.55 0.59 -13.42
C ARG A 321 -9.43 1.46 -12.53
N ALA A 322 -10.18 2.39 -13.11
CA ALA A 322 -11.23 3.13 -12.42
C ALA A 322 -12.58 2.88 -13.11
N ASP A 323 -13.41 2.01 -12.53
CA ASP A 323 -14.64 1.51 -13.18
C ASP A 323 -15.66 2.62 -13.49
N ALA A 324 -15.70 3.65 -12.64
CA ALA A 324 -16.67 4.75 -12.75
C ALA A 324 -16.02 6.14 -12.58
N GLY A 325 -14.71 6.22 -12.43
CA GLY A 325 -13.99 7.46 -12.14
C GLY A 325 -12.81 7.72 -13.07
N ASP A 326 -12.06 8.76 -12.71
CA ASP A 326 -10.91 9.22 -13.47
C ASP A 326 -9.62 8.60 -12.93
N VAL A 327 -8.62 8.47 -13.79
CA VAL A 327 -7.22 8.22 -13.39
C VAL A 327 -6.44 9.51 -13.61
N ARG A 328 -5.86 10.07 -12.54
CA ARG A 328 -4.98 11.24 -12.57
C ARG A 328 -3.67 10.92 -11.88
N ILE A 329 -2.60 10.82 -12.66
CA ILE A 329 -1.25 10.54 -12.17
C ILE A 329 -0.33 11.69 -12.53
N THR A 330 0.42 12.20 -11.57
CA THR A 330 1.50 13.16 -11.79
C THR A 330 2.80 12.58 -11.28
N SER A 331 3.83 12.52 -12.12
CA SER A 331 5.22 12.27 -11.71
C SER A 331 5.97 13.59 -11.74
N THR A 332 6.59 13.96 -10.61
CA THR A 332 7.17 15.31 -10.43
C THR A 332 8.61 15.43 -10.94
N ALA A 333 9.40 14.36 -10.90
CA ALA A 333 10.82 14.39 -11.27
C ALA A 333 11.22 13.38 -12.37
N GLY A 334 10.45 12.31 -12.55
CA GLY A 334 10.79 11.18 -13.39
C GLY A 334 9.85 10.94 -14.57
N ASP A 335 10.02 9.76 -15.14
CA ASP A 335 9.25 9.26 -16.26
C ASP A 335 8.01 8.51 -15.77
N ILE A 336 6.96 8.48 -16.60
CA ILE A 336 5.82 7.58 -16.41
C ILE A 336 5.91 6.52 -17.50
N GLU A 337 6.22 5.29 -17.13
CA GLU A 337 6.13 4.13 -18.01
C GLU A 337 4.74 3.52 -17.88
N VAL A 338 4.04 3.30 -18.99
CA VAL A 338 2.62 2.93 -19.00
C VAL A 338 2.48 1.50 -19.49
N GLY A 339 1.82 0.66 -18.70
CA GLY A 339 1.25 -0.61 -19.11
C GLY A 339 -0.22 -0.43 -19.50
N GLU A 340 -1.16 -0.87 -18.66
CA GLU A 340 -2.60 -0.74 -18.93
C GLU A 340 -3.30 0.27 -18.02
N ILE A 341 -4.13 1.13 -18.61
CA ILE A 341 -5.03 2.04 -17.90
C ILE A 341 -6.43 1.98 -18.51
N ASP A 342 -7.48 1.79 -17.70
CA ASP A 342 -8.88 1.88 -18.11
C ASP A 342 -9.70 2.76 -17.14
N ALA A 343 -10.31 3.83 -17.64
CA ALA A 343 -11.03 4.81 -16.83
C ALA A 343 -12.12 5.59 -17.59
N VAL A 344 -12.84 6.47 -16.89
CA VAL A 344 -13.70 7.47 -17.54
C VAL A 344 -12.83 8.53 -18.22
N ASN A 345 -11.99 9.23 -17.46
CA ASN A 345 -10.96 10.11 -18.01
C ASN A 345 -9.58 9.69 -17.50
N VAL A 346 -8.56 9.84 -18.35
CA VAL A 346 -7.17 9.63 -17.97
C VAL A 346 -6.40 10.93 -18.14
N ALA A 347 -5.69 11.35 -17.09
CA ALA A 347 -4.72 12.43 -17.15
C ALA A 347 -3.37 11.97 -16.59
N LEU A 348 -2.33 12.00 -17.42
CA LEU A 348 -0.96 11.70 -17.02
C LEU A 348 -0.10 12.95 -17.19
N ASP A 349 0.68 13.29 -16.17
CA ASP A 349 1.59 14.44 -16.19
C ASP A 349 3.00 14.05 -15.70
N ALA A 350 3.95 13.90 -16.62
CA ALA A 350 5.37 13.71 -16.32
C ALA A 350 6.07 15.08 -16.33
N ALA A 351 6.05 15.78 -15.21
CA ALA A 351 6.39 17.21 -15.12
C ALA A 351 7.85 17.53 -15.51
N ALA A 352 8.76 16.58 -15.26
CA ALA A 352 10.18 16.69 -15.62
C ALA A 352 10.66 15.62 -16.60
N GLY A 353 9.88 14.55 -16.81
CA GLY A 353 10.24 13.41 -17.66
C GLY A 353 9.39 13.26 -18.92
N ALA A 354 9.29 12.01 -19.37
CA ALA A 354 8.49 11.58 -20.51
C ALA A 354 7.44 10.55 -20.09
N ILE A 355 6.37 10.46 -20.87
CA ILE A 355 5.41 9.36 -20.79
C ILE A 355 5.81 8.33 -21.85
N ARG A 356 6.13 7.11 -21.42
CA ARG A 356 6.66 6.04 -22.27
C ARG A 356 5.72 4.85 -22.31
N ASP A 357 5.83 4.16 -23.42
CA ASP A 357 5.41 2.78 -23.60
C ASP A 357 6.28 1.86 -22.71
N ASP A 358 5.73 0.78 -22.17
CA ASP A 358 6.49 -0.21 -21.38
C ASP A 358 7.25 -1.22 -22.26
N ASP A 359 7.47 -0.87 -23.52
CA ASP A 359 8.11 -1.65 -24.58
C ASP A 359 7.46 -3.03 -24.81
N ASN A 360 6.19 -3.21 -24.41
CA ASN A 360 5.36 -4.33 -24.80
C ASN A 360 4.20 -3.92 -25.72
N ASP A 361 3.72 -4.86 -26.53
CA ASP A 361 2.63 -4.60 -27.49
C ASP A 361 1.23 -4.44 -26.83
N ALA A 362 1.15 -4.53 -25.49
CA ALA A 362 -0.08 -4.44 -24.72
C ALA A 362 -0.30 -3.07 -24.07
N THR A 363 0.67 -2.15 -24.10
CA THR A 363 0.50 -0.79 -23.57
C THR A 363 -0.76 -0.14 -24.13
N ARG A 364 -1.68 0.25 -23.23
CA ARG A 364 -2.96 0.86 -23.63
C ARG A 364 -3.52 1.78 -22.57
N ILE A 365 -3.76 3.02 -22.97
CA ILE A 365 -4.59 3.97 -22.24
C ILE A 365 -5.98 3.99 -22.86
N SER A 366 -6.96 3.44 -22.15
CA SER A 366 -8.38 3.40 -22.52
C SER A 366 -9.17 4.41 -21.68
N ALA A 367 -9.91 5.29 -22.35
CA ALA A 367 -10.81 6.21 -21.67
C ALA A 367 -12.11 6.42 -22.46
N SER A 368 -13.26 6.32 -21.79
CA SER A 368 -14.56 6.57 -22.42
C SER A 368 -14.86 8.07 -22.63
N GLY A 369 -14.32 8.93 -21.77
CA GLY A 369 -14.54 10.38 -21.73
C GLY A 369 -13.40 11.22 -22.32
N GLY A 370 -12.15 10.97 -21.94
CA GLY A 370 -11.02 11.70 -22.51
C GLY A 370 -9.65 11.31 -21.97
N ILE A 371 -8.62 11.59 -22.76
CA ILE A 371 -7.21 11.34 -22.47
C ILE A 371 -6.44 12.66 -22.57
N ALA A 372 -5.76 13.05 -21.50
CA ALA A 372 -4.89 14.20 -21.45
C ALA A 372 -3.47 13.76 -21.03
N LEU A 373 -2.50 13.99 -21.89
CA LEU A 373 -1.11 13.63 -21.65
C LEU A 373 -0.25 14.89 -21.65
N SER A 374 0.53 15.07 -20.59
CA SER A 374 1.49 16.16 -20.43
C SER A 374 2.85 15.57 -20.07
N ALA A 375 3.90 16.00 -20.76
CA ALA A 375 5.26 15.59 -20.47
C ALA A 375 6.25 16.72 -20.68
N HIS A 376 7.40 16.65 -20.02
CA HIS A 376 8.48 17.59 -20.28
C HIS A 376 9.21 17.27 -21.59
N THR A 377 9.68 16.03 -21.73
CA THR A 377 10.63 15.63 -22.78
C THR A 377 9.96 14.96 -23.97
N GLY A 378 8.95 14.13 -23.76
CA GLY A 378 8.24 13.43 -24.84
C GLY A 378 7.10 12.53 -24.38
N ILE A 379 6.29 12.12 -25.34
CA ILE A 379 5.22 11.13 -25.21
C ILE A 379 5.48 10.07 -26.29
N GLY A 380 5.76 8.84 -25.87
CA GLY A 380 6.31 7.81 -26.75
C GLY A 380 7.72 8.13 -27.26
N THR A 381 8.27 7.26 -28.10
CA THR A 381 9.60 7.37 -28.68
C THR A 381 9.60 7.33 -30.19
N VAL A 382 10.34 8.23 -30.85
CA VAL A 382 10.59 8.18 -32.30
C VAL A 382 12.08 7.95 -32.54
N ALA A 383 12.44 6.73 -32.94
CA ALA A 383 13.80 6.32 -33.26
C ALA A 383 14.19 6.69 -34.72
N ASP A 384 13.38 6.29 -35.70
CA ASP A 384 13.58 6.61 -37.11
C ASP A 384 12.27 7.07 -37.78
N PHE A 385 12.09 8.39 -37.86
CA PHE A 385 10.95 9.01 -38.53
C PHE A 385 10.75 8.54 -39.98
N SER A 386 11.84 8.19 -40.68
CA SER A 386 11.82 7.84 -42.09
C SER A 386 11.52 6.36 -42.34
N ALA A 387 11.57 5.52 -41.31
CA ALA A 387 11.43 4.08 -41.44
C ALA A 387 10.12 3.67 -42.11
N ASP A 388 10.20 2.59 -42.92
CA ASP A 388 9.05 1.99 -43.59
C ASP A 388 8.24 1.08 -42.65
N ASP A 389 8.93 0.37 -41.77
CA ASP A 389 8.35 -0.52 -40.76
C ASP A 389 8.01 0.25 -39.48
N ASP A 390 6.82 0.01 -38.92
CA ASP A 390 6.32 0.75 -37.76
C ASP A 390 7.12 0.45 -36.49
N ALA A 391 7.65 -0.77 -36.35
CA ALA A 391 8.56 -1.12 -35.25
C ALA A 391 9.86 -0.31 -35.27
N ALA A 392 10.36 0.03 -36.45
CA ALA A 392 11.57 0.84 -36.60
C ALA A 392 11.32 2.35 -36.39
N VAL A 393 10.07 2.81 -36.44
CA VAL A 393 9.73 4.21 -36.13
C VAL A 393 9.98 4.52 -34.66
N GLY A 394 9.79 3.55 -33.77
CA GLY A 394 9.93 3.66 -32.32
C GLY A 394 8.68 3.15 -31.57
N SER A 395 8.70 3.27 -30.25
CA SER A 395 7.61 2.80 -29.37
C SER A 395 6.55 3.89 -29.25
N ALA A 396 5.37 3.68 -29.84
CA ALA A 396 4.26 4.62 -29.76
C ALA A 396 3.40 4.30 -28.54
N LEU A 397 2.95 5.34 -27.83
CA LEU A 397 2.04 5.14 -26.71
C LEU A 397 0.63 4.82 -27.23
N GLY A 398 0.09 3.66 -26.84
CA GLY A 398 -1.26 3.23 -27.19
C GLY A 398 -2.34 4.06 -26.49
N VAL A 399 -3.23 4.69 -27.27
CA VAL A 399 -4.36 5.48 -26.76
C VAL A 399 -5.68 5.09 -27.43
N SER A 400 -6.74 5.00 -26.64
CA SER A 400 -8.06 4.53 -27.08
C SER A 400 -9.17 5.36 -26.48
N THR A 401 -9.77 6.23 -27.27
CA THR A 401 -10.91 7.04 -26.82
C THR A 401 -11.81 7.49 -27.97
N SER A 402 -13.10 7.64 -27.70
CA SER A 402 -14.05 8.41 -28.51
C SER A 402 -14.27 9.83 -27.99
N GLY A 403 -13.67 10.13 -26.84
CA GLY A 403 -13.74 11.39 -26.13
C GLY A 403 -12.66 12.36 -26.56
N THR A 404 -12.31 13.30 -25.70
CA THR A 404 -11.24 14.27 -26.02
C THR A 404 -9.86 13.64 -25.96
N LEU A 405 -8.94 14.05 -26.85
CA LEU A 405 -7.53 13.68 -26.76
C LEU A 405 -6.65 14.95 -26.83
N SER A 406 -5.77 15.11 -25.85
CA SER A 406 -4.67 16.09 -25.86
C SER A 406 -3.34 15.45 -25.48
N ALA A 407 -2.28 15.88 -26.14
CA ALA A 407 -0.91 15.49 -25.87
C ALA A 407 0.01 16.70 -25.99
N GLU A 408 0.61 17.10 -24.87
CA GLU A 408 1.44 18.29 -24.78
C GLU A 408 2.84 17.91 -24.28
N VAL A 409 3.86 18.39 -24.99
CA VAL A 409 5.26 18.21 -24.60
C VAL A 409 5.90 19.58 -24.44
N ALA A 410 6.42 19.88 -23.24
CA ALA A 410 6.98 21.18 -22.94
C ALA A 410 8.25 21.50 -23.75
N SER A 411 9.04 20.48 -24.11
CA SER A 411 10.20 20.63 -24.98
C SER A 411 9.78 20.93 -26.41
N ALA A 412 10.22 22.07 -26.95
CA ALA A 412 10.03 22.43 -28.36
C ALA A 412 10.73 21.46 -29.32
N THR A 413 11.69 20.67 -28.83
CA THR A 413 12.44 19.64 -29.59
C THR A 413 11.98 18.22 -29.25
N GLY A 414 10.98 18.07 -28.38
CA GLY A 414 10.46 16.78 -27.93
C GLY A 414 9.67 16.05 -29.00
N GLN A 415 8.99 14.99 -28.58
CA GLN A 415 8.26 14.12 -29.50
C GLN A 415 6.91 13.69 -28.96
N ILE A 416 5.94 13.50 -29.87
CA ILE A 416 4.66 12.86 -29.60
C ILE A 416 4.54 11.70 -30.57
N HIS A 417 4.50 10.46 -30.08
CA HIS A 417 4.28 9.26 -30.86
C HIS A 417 3.12 8.48 -30.25
N LEU A 418 1.97 8.48 -30.93
CA LEU A 418 0.74 7.88 -30.45
C LEU A 418 0.24 6.80 -31.41
N ASP A 419 -0.16 5.66 -30.86
CA ASP A 419 -0.94 4.64 -31.54
C ASP A 419 -2.41 4.82 -31.18
N ILE A 420 -3.18 5.41 -32.10
CA ILE A 420 -4.54 5.86 -31.85
C ILE A 420 -5.53 4.80 -32.31
N ALA A 421 -6.36 4.36 -31.38
CA ALA A 421 -7.57 3.60 -31.62
C ALA A 421 -8.82 4.44 -31.33
N GLY A 422 -9.87 4.26 -32.13
CA GLY A 422 -11.12 5.02 -32.02
C GLY A 422 -11.15 6.26 -32.91
N ALA A 423 -11.96 7.24 -32.52
CA ALA A 423 -12.17 8.49 -33.26
C ALA A 423 -12.19 9.67 -32.28
N PRO A 424 -11.04 10.02 -31.68
CA PRO A 424 -10.97 11.03 -30.64
C PRO A 424 -11.35 12.42 -31.18
N LEU A 425 -11.92 13.24 -30.29
CA LEU A 425 -12.12 14.67 -30.49
C LEU A 425 -10.86 15.42 -30.08
N VAL A 426 -10.19 16.04 -31.04
CA VAL A 426 -8.95 16.79 -30.78
C VAL A 426 -9.22 18.26 -31.07
N GLY A 427 -9.20 19.07 -30.01
CA GLY A 427 -9.39 20.51 -30.08
C GLY A 427 -8.22 21.23 -30.75
N ALA A 428 -8.41 22.50 -31.12
CA ALA A 428 -7.32 23.31 -31.65
C ALA A 428 -6.18 23.41 -30.63
N GLY A 429 -4.95 23.13 -31.08
CA GLY A 429 -3.73 23.13 -30.27
C GLY A 429 -3.60 22.00 -29.25
N ALA A 430 -4.47 21.00 -29.27
CA ALA A 430 -4.44 19.89 -28.32
C ALA A 430 -3.26 18.93 -28.52
N LEU A 431 -2.61 18.93 -29.69
CA LEU A 431 -1.35 18.22 -29.93
C LEU A 431 -0.23 19.24 -30.11
N ARG A 432 0.64 19.38 -29.10
CA ARG A 432 1.55 20.53 -28.98
C ARG A 432 2.97 20.16 -28.53
N LEU A 433 3.95 20.76 -29.18
CA LEU A 433 5.35 20.77 -28.76
C LEU A 433 5.76 22.19 -28.37
N GLY A 434 6.38 22.39 -27.21
CA GLY A 434 6.73 23.71 -26.69
C GLY A 434 5.51 24.61 -26.50
N ASP A 435 5.67 25.90 -26.78
CA ASP A 435 4.57 26.87 -26.82
C ASP A 435 3.74 26.81 -28.11
N GLY A 436 4.10 25.93 -29.03
CA GLY A 436 3.47 25.81 -30.35
C GLY A 436 3.87 26.90 -31.34
N SER A 437 4.84 27.78 -31.06
CA SER A 437 5.22 28.91 -31.94
C SER A 437 6.48 28.64 -32.79
N ALA A 438 7.46 27.91 -32.24
CA ALA A 438 8.76 27.63 -32.89
C ALA A 438 9.32 26.24 -32.52
N SER A 439 8.56 25.19 -32.81
CA SER A 439 8.91 23.81 -32.45
C SER A 439 9.74 23.12 -33.54
N ALA A 440 10.69 22.25 -33.14
CA ALA A 440 11.60 21.50 -34.02
C ALA A 440 11.56 19.98 -33.79
N GLY A 441 10.58 19.51 -33.01
CA GLY A 441 10.43 18.12 -32.64
C GLY A 441 9.69 17.26 -33.68
N THR A 442 9.11 16.15 -33.23
CA THR A 442 8.45 15.18 -34.12
C THR A 442 7.08 14.78 -33.57
N ILE A 443 6.07 14.75 -34.42
CA ILE A 443 4.74 14.24 -34.09
C ILE A 443 4.43 13.08 -35.05
N VAL A 444 4.24 11.89 -34.53
CA VAL A 444 3.80 10.72 -35.30
C VAL A 444 2.48 10.23 -34.72
N LEU A 445 1.44 10.22 -35.55
CA LEU A 445 0.16 9.62 -35.24
C LEU A 445 0.02 8.37 -36.09
N ARG A 446 -0.16 7.22 -35.45
CA ARG A 446 -0.32 5.95 -36.14
C ARG A 446 -1.59 5.22 -35.69
N SER A 447 -1.97 4.22 -36.48
CA SER A 447 -2.89 3.18 -36.06
C SER A 447 -2.56 1.90 -36.80
N GLY A 448 -2.53 0.76 -36.10
CA GLY A 448 -2.42 -0.56 -36.73
C GLY A 448 -3.61 -0.90 -37.65
N GLY A 449 -4.74 -0.20 -37.49
CA GLY A 449 -5.91 -0.26 -38.37
C GLY A 449 -6.18 1.07 -39.06
N ASP A 450 -7.45 1.48 -39.07
CA ASP A 450 -7.86 2.78 -39.62
C ASP A 450 -7.42 3.92 -38.70
N LEU A 451 -6.71 4.90 -39.25
CA LEU A 451 -6.39 6.14 -38.54
C LEU A 451 -7.47 7.17 -38.86
N ASN A 452 -8.43 7.35 -37.95
CA ASN A 452 -9.51 8.31 -38.11
C ASN A 452 -9.19 9.66 -37.45
N LEU A 453 -8.74 10.63 -38.26
CA LEU A 453 -8.51 12.01 -37.85
C LEU A 453 -9.64 12.96 -38.25
N GLY A 454 -10.79 12.44 -38.70
CA GLY A 454 -11.92 13.27 -39.14
C GLY A 454 -12.51 14.15 -38.03
N GLY A 455 -12.32 13.76 -36.76
CA GLY A 455 -12.74 14.51 -35.57
C GLY A 455 -11.77 15.62 -35.13
N LEU A 456 -10.61 15.79 -35.79
CA LEU A 456 -9.66 16.86 -35.46
C LEU A 456 -10.21 18.21 -35.89
N SER A 457 -10.17 19.18 -34.97
CA SER A 457 -10.44 20.58 -35.27
C SER A 457 -9.33 21.18 -36.15
N ALA A 458 -9.67 22.24 -36.91
CA ALA A 458 -8.65 22.99 -37.64
C ALA A 458 -7.57 23.50 -36.66
N GLY A 459 -6.30 23.22 -36.96
CA GLY A 459 -5.19 23.58 -36.09
C GLY A 459 -5.04 22.71 -34.84
N ALA A 460 -5.56 21.48 -34.85
CA ALA A 460 -5.35 20.48 -33.80
C ALA A 460 -3.86 20.31 -33.45
N LEU A 461 -2.99 20.33 -34.47
CA LEU A 461 -1.55 20.38 -34.27
C LEU A 461 -1.09 21.84 -34.13
N ALA A 462 -0.64 22.19 -32.92
CA ALA A 462 -0.01 23.48 -32.64
C ALA A 462 1.46 23.47 -33.08
N ILE A 463 1.68 23.78 -34.36
CA ILE A 463 3.01 24.02 -34.94
C ILE A 463 3.03 25.42 -35.56
N GLY A 464 3.88 26.31 -35.04
CA GLY A 464 3.85 27.74 -35.37
C GLY A 464 4.60 28.10 -36.66
N SER A 465 4.48 29.34 -37.14
CA SER A 465 5.03 29.74 -38.45
C SER A 465 6.56 29.60 -38.62
N ALA A 466 7.31 29.50 -37.53
CA ALA A 466 8.76 29.29 -37.52
C ALA A 466 9.16 27.84 -37.22
N ASN A 467 8.22 26.89 -37.23
CA ASN A 467 8.46 25.49 -36.86
C ASN A 467 9.30 24.74 -37.90
N THR A 468 10.12 23.78 -37.43
CA THR A 468 10.76 22.73 -38.23
C THR A 468 10.26 21.33 -37.85
N THR A 469 9.04 21.23 -37.32
CA THR A 469 8.47 19.98 -36.84
C THR A 469 8.26 19.00 -37.99
N ARG A 470 8.57 17.73 -37.73
CA ARG A 470 8.23 16.61 -38.62
C ARG A 470 6.91 16.01 -38.19
N VAL A 471 5.99 15.81 -39.14
CA VAL A 471 4.67 15.21 -38.89
C VAL A 471 4.53 13.92 -39.70
N GLY A 472 4.25 12.81 -39.02
CA GLY A 472 4.02 11.50 -39.61
C GLY A 472 2.60 11.04 -39.36
N LEU A 473 1.89 10.65 -40.42
CA LEU A 473 0.56 10.02 -40.34
C LEU A 473 0.66 8.63 -40.94
N ARG A 474 0.37 7.60 -40.14
CA ARG A 474 0.57 6.20 -40.53
C ARG A 474 -0.69 5.40 -40.25
N SER A 475 -1.20 4.66 -41.23
CA SER A 475 -2.37 3.80 -41.06
C SER A 475 -2.13 2.42 -41.67
N GLY A 476 -2.36 1.38 -40.88
CA GLY A 476 -2.42 0.00 -41.35
C GLY A 476 -3.68 -0.32 -42.18
N GLY A 477 -4.67 0.59 -42.19
CA GLY A 477 -5.89 0.55 -42.97
C GLY A 477 -6.15 1.85 -43.73
N GLY A 478 -7.33 2.44 -43.53
CA GLY A 478 -7.75 3.71 -44.12
C GLY A 478 -7.37 4.93 -43.28
N LEU A 479 -6.88 5.97 -43.96
CA LEU A 479 -6.59 7.27 -43.35
C LEU A 479 -7.72 8.26 -43.63
N THR A 480 -8.41 8.71 -42.57
CA THR A 480 -9.43 9.77 -42.68
C THR A 480 -8.85 11.10 -42.19
N LEU A 481 -8.89 12.14 -43.02
CA LEU A 481 -8.37 13.48 -42.69
C LEU A 481 -9.49 14.48 -42.36
N PRO A 482 -9.24 15.48 -41.48
CA PRO A 482 -10.22 16.50 -41.15
C PRO A 482 -10.46 17.47 -42.32
N ALA A 483 -11.69 18.00 -42.42
CA ALA A 483 -12.08 18.91 -43.50
C ALA A 483 -11.40 20.30 -43.45
N GLY A 484 -10.93 20.73 -42.26
CA GLY A 484 -10.38 22.07 -42.02
C GLY A 484 -8.84 22.17 -42.02
N GLY A 485 -8.13 21.10 -42.38
CA GLY A 485 -6.67 21.02 -42.27
C GLY A 485 -6.20 20.67 -40.85
N LEU A 486 -5.10 19.92 -40.74
CA LEU A 486 -4.58 19.37 -39.47
C LEU A 486 -3.83 20.40 -38.60
N ALA A 487 -3.18 21.39 -39.24
CA ALA A 487 -2.31 22.37 -38.60
C ALA A 487 -2.55 23.75 -39.18
N TYR A 488 -2.33 24.81 -38.38
CA TYR A 488 -2.39 26.19 -38.85
C TYR A 488 -1.23 26.55 -39.79
N HIS A 489 -0.08 25.90 -39.63
CA HIS A 489 1.09 26.06 -40.48
C HIS A 489 1.54 24.70 -41.02
N ALA A 490 2.16 24.70 -42.20
CA ALA A 490 2.73 23.48 -42.76
C ALA A 490 3.92 23.00 -41.89
N PRO A 491 4.04 21.69 -41.63
CA PRO A 491 5.24 21.14 -41.02
C PRO A 491 6.42 21.21 -42.00
N ALA A 492 7.65 21.19 -41.49
CA ALA A 492 8.83 21.15 -42.35
C ALA A 492 8.94 19.84 -43.15
N GLN A 493 8.43 18.74 -42.60
CA GLN A 493 8.25 17.48 -43.31
C GLN A 493 6.91 16.88 -42.95
N LEU A 494 6.16 16.45 -43.97
CA LEU A 494 4.95 15.65 -43.81
C LEU A 494 5.18 14.29 -44.46
N LEU A 495 5.08 13.23 -43.67
CA LEU A 495 5.13 11.85 -44.14
C LEU A 495 3.74 11.22 -43.95
N VAL A 496 3.15 10.74 -45.04
CA VAL A 496 1.85 10.06 -45.00
C VAL A 496 2.02 8.65 -45.56
N ARG A 497 1.64 7.64 -44.77
CA ARG A 497 1.66 6.22 -45.15
C ARG A 497 0.29 5.60 -44.85
N GLY A 498 -0.29 4.92 -45.83
CA GLY A 498 -1.55 4.20 -45.69
C GLY A 498 -1.53 2.91 -46.50
N ALA A 499 -2.16 1.85 -46.00
CA ALA A 499 -2.20 0.55 -46.67
C ALA A 499 -3.14 0.50 -47.87
N THR A 500 -4.25 1.26 -47.84
CA THR A 500 -5.32 1.12 -48.85
C THR A 500 -5.86 2.43 -49.42
N ASP A 501 -6.13 3.48 -48.64
CA ASP A 501 -6.66 4.76 -49.17
C ASP A 501 -6.53 5.96 -48.20
N VAL A 502 -6.40 7.18 -48.76
CA VAL A 502 -6.58 8.47 -48.05
C VAL A 502 -7.94 9.06 -48.41
N VAL A 503 -8.81 9.22 -47.42
CA VAL A 503 -10.18 9.74 -47.57
C VAL A 503 -10.27 11.12 -46.93
N GLY A 504 -10.55 12.15 -47.73
CA GLY A 504 -10.86 13.48 -47.22
C GLY A 504 -12.33 13.56 -46.79
N ALA A 505 -12.63 14.18 -45.64
CA ALA A 505 -13.99 14.42 -45.17
C ALA A 505 -14.80 15.43 -46.04
N GLY A 506 -14.23 15.92 -47.14
CA GLY A 506 -14.86 16.74 -48.16
C GLY A 506 -14.28 16.39 -49.54
N ALA A 507 -15.11 16.47 -50.58
CA ALA A 507 -14.90 15.89 -51.91
C ALA A 507 -13.77 16.48 -52.78
N THR A 508 -12.61 16.84 -52.22
CA THR A 508 -11.44 17.25 -52.99
C THR A 508 -10.17 16.64 -52.42
N ARG A 509 -9.63 15.65 -53.15
CA ARG A 509 -8.26 15.14 -53.00
C ARG A 509 -7.27 16.23 -53.43
N THR A 510 -6.44 16.73 -52.53
CA THR A 510 -5.17 17.40 -52.83
C THR A 510 -4.15 17.03 -51.78
#